data_AF-A0A521L595-F1
#
_entry.id   AF-A0A521L595-F1
#
_cell.length_a   1.000
_cell.length_b   1.000
_cell.length_c   1.000
_cell.angle_alpha   90.00
_cell.angle_beta   90.00
_cell.angle_gamma   90.00
#
_symmetry.space_group_name_H-M   'P 1'
#
loop_
_entity.id
_entity.type
_entity.pdbx_description
1 polymer ?
#
loop_
_entity_poly.entity_id
_entity_poly.type
_entity_poly.pdbx_seq_one_letter_code
_entity_poly.pdbx_strand_id
1 'polypeptide(L)'
;MFGPFTAHIQKQIQSDKQVFSKAHACTEWFYKQLHKKPPRAAVEHVAYRTPLQTSRLIGEPADCAARYPGGLDAAREDFNRTQASLTVSLTFYEFALVGDRNDDGRYSAAELQDVLESFGLSFQTERSPAVYLATLDAEFDTIRKAGGLETLMTSMGFLYEKGYRFTSGDRAALNRVSQ
;
A
#
# COMPACT_ATOMS: atom_id res chain seq x y z
N MET A 1 -4.42 -19.86 0.93
CA MET A 1 -5.14 -18.58 1.02
C MET A 1 -4.17 -17.40 0.97
N PHE A 2 -3.14 -17.41 1.83
CA PHE A 2 -2.10 -16.38 1.87
C PHE A 2 -1.54 -15.98 0.49
N GLY A 3 -1.07 -16.94 -0.31
CA GLY A 3 -0.51 -16.66 -1.64
C GLY A 3 -1.44 -15.85 -2.58
N PRO A 4 -2.66 -16.34 -2.87
CA PRO A 4 -3.64 -15.56 -3.65
C PRO A 4 -3.97 -14.18 -3.06
N PHE A 5 -4.14 -14.07 -1.75
CA PHE A 5 -4.47 -12.82 -1.07
C PHE A 5 -3.34 -11.79 -1.18
N THR A 6 -2.11 -12.19 -0.83
CA THR A 6 -0.92 -11.36 -0.96
C THR A 6 -0.63 -10.96 -2.41
N ALA A 7 -0.93 -11.83 -3.39
CA ALA A 7 -0.82 -11.52 -4.80
C ALA A 7 -1.83 -10.44 -5.25
N HIS A 8 -3.06 -10.45 -4.71
CA HIS A 8 -4.06 -9.39 -4.96
C HIS A 8 -3.54 -8.03 -4.46
N ILE A 9 -3.03 -7.98 -3.22
CA ILE A 9 -2.46 -6.76 -2.63
C ILE A 9 -1.24 -6.29 -3.44
N GLN A 10 -0.33 -7.20 -3.82
CA GLN A 10 0.85 -6.88 -4.64
C GLN A 10 0.47 -6.27 -5.98
N LYS A 11 -0.56 -6.81 -6.66
CA LYS A 11 -1.06 -6.26 -7.92
C LYS A 11 -1.54 -4.81 -7.72
N GLN A 12 -2.23 -4.53 -6.62
CA GLN A 12 -2.66 -3.18 -6.30
C GLN A 12 -1.49 -2.25 -5.98
N ILE A 13 -0.48 -2.70 -5.22
CA ILE A 13 0.76 -1.94 -4.97
C ILE A 13 1.42 -1.52 -6.29
N GLN A 14 1.51 -2.43 -7.27
CA GLN A 14 2.08 -2.09 -8.57
C GLN A 14 1.25 -1.03 -9.31
N SER A 15 -0.07 -1.11 -9.21
CA SER A 15 -0.95 -0.07 -9.77
C SER A 15 -0.74 1.28 -9.08
N ASP A 16 -0.72 1.30 -7.75
CA ASP A 16 -0.55 2.53 -6.96
C ASP A 16 0.80 3.19 -7.23
N LYS A 17 1.88 2.40 -7.35
CA LYS A 17 3.20 2.90 -7.75
C LYS A 17 3.21 3.60 -9.10
N GLN A 18 2.50 3.06 -10.08
CA GLN A 18 2.43 3.65 -11.42
C GLN A 18 1.72 5.00 -11.38
N VAL A 19 0.63 5.10 -10.61
CA VAL A 19 -0.12 6.36 -10.48
C VAL A 19 0.70 7.37 -9.66
N PHE A 20 1.30 6.96 -8.55
CA PHE A 20 2.22 7.77 -7.75
C PHE A 20 3.38 8.33 -8.57
N SER A 21 4.07 7.49 -9.35
CA SER A 21 5.21 7.91 -10.17
C SER A 21 4.81 8.98 -11.20
N LYS A 22 3.62 8.85 -11.80
CA LYS A 22 3.08 9.85 -12.73
C LYS A 22 2.74 11.18 -12.03
N ALA A 23 2.07 11.12 -10.88
CA ALA A 23 1.73 12.32 -10.10
C ALA A 23 3.00 13.04 -9.60
N HIS A 24 3.99 12.29 -9.11
CA HIS A 24 5.29 12.81 -8.72
C HIS A 24 6.02 13.48 -9.89
N ALA A 25 6.11 12.82 -11.05
CA ALA A 25 6.77 13.37 -12.24
C ALA A 25 6.13 14.69 -12.70
N CYS A 26 4.79 14.77 -12.73
CA CYS A 26 4.11 16.01 -13.09
C CYS A 26 4.24 17.11 -12.04
N THR A 27 4.24 16.76 -10.75
CA THR A 27 4.49 17.72 -9.67
C THR A 27 5.88 18.34 -9.80
N GLU A 28 6.91 17.52 -10.01
CA GLU A 28 8.28 17.97 -10.26
C GLU A 28 8.39 18.83 -11.52
N TRP A 29 7.65 18.48 -12.58
CA TRP A 29 7.58 19.28 -13.79
C TRP A 29 7.02 20.68 -13.51
N PHE A 30 5.89 20.81 -12.80
CA PHE A 30 5.31 22.11 -12.46
C PHE A 30 6.26 22.96 -11.58
N TYR A 31 6.97 22.35 -10.63
CA TYR A 31 7.99 23.06 -9.85
C TYR A 31 9.10 23.64 -10.73
N LYS A 32 9.60 22.85 -11.68
CA LYS A 32 10.62 23.29 -12.66
C LYS A 32 10.11 24.44 -13.53
N GLN A 33 8.88 24.33 -14.07
CA GLN A 33 8.28 25.37 -14.91
C GLN A 33 8.07 26.69 -14.15
N LEU A 34 7.70 26.61 -12.86
CA LEU A 34 7.44 27.79 -12.03
C LEU A 34 8.71 28.32 -11.32
N HIS A 35 9.89 27.72 -11.57
CA HIS A 35 11.13 28.00 -10.85
C HIS A 35 10.98 27.94 -9.31
N LYS A 36 10.05 27.12 -8.81
CA LYS A 36 9.80 26.92 -7.39
C LYS A 36 10.57 25.70 -6.90
N LYS A 37 11.09 25.74 -5.68
CA LYS A 37 11.70 24.57 -5.05
C LYS A 37 10.61 23.67 -4.46
N PRO A 38 10.69 22.34 -4.64
CA PRO A 38 9.82 21.42 -3.92
C PRO A 38 10.01 21.57 -2.40
N PRO A 39 8.94 21.44 -1.59
CA PRO A 39 9.06 21.35 -0.14
C PRO A 39 9.89 20.12 0.20
N ARG A 40 10.74 20.22 1.24
CA ARG A 40 11.48 19.07 1.74
C ARG A 40 10.47 18.08 2.34
N ALA A 41 10.49 16.83 1.89
CA ALA A 41 9.65 15.79 2.47
C ALA A 41 9.99 15.64 3.96
N ALA A 42 8.97 15.70 4.82
CA ALA A 42 9.10 15.21 6.19
C ALA A 42 9.33 13.70 6.13
N VAL A 43 10.31 13.21 6.87
CA VAL A 43 10.71 11.80 6.85
C VAL A 43 9.59 10.97 7.46
N GLU A 44 8.78 10.30 6.64
CA GLU A 44 7.78 9.33 7.09
C GLU A 44 8.35 7.90 7.07
N HIS A 45 7.99 7.12 8.08
CA HIS A 45 8.64 5.87 8.47
C HIS A 45 8.47 4.69 7.48
N VAL A 46 7.65 4.85 6.44
CA VAL A 46 7.52 3.91 5.31
C VAL A 46 7.51 4.70 4.01
N ALA A 47 8.63 5.34 3.68
CA ALA A 47 8.79 6.02 2.40
C ALA A 47 9.26 5.03 1.32
N TYR A 48 8.46 4.86 0.26
CA TYR A 48 8.95 4.35 -1.01
C TYR A 48 10.18 5.19 -1.40
N ARG A 49 11.36 4.58 -1.38
CA ARG A 49 12.57 5.22 -1.92
C ARG A 49 12.41 5.19 -3.42
N THR A 50 11.87 6.27 -3.98
CA THR A 50 12.00 6.54 -5.41
C THR A 50 13.49 6.37 -5.72
N PRO A 51 13.88 5.44 -6.62
CA PRO A 51 15.25 5.41 -7.06
C PRO A 51 15.58 6.84 -7.50
N LEU A 52 16.74 7.34 -7.09
CA LEU A 52 17.34 8.53 -7.69
C LEU A 52 17.51 8.21 -9.17
N GLN A 53 16.43 8.36 -9.95
CA GLN A 53 16.45 8.29 -11.38
C GLN A 53 17.16 9.57 -11.78
N THR A 54 18.46 9.42 -11.94
CA THR A 54 19.26 10.15 -12.90
C THR A 54 18.35 10.60 -14.02
N SER A 55 18.21 11.91 -14.11
CA SER A 55 17.45 12.67 -15.10
C SER A 55 17.57 12.04 -16.49
N ARG A 56 16.69 11.08 -16.79
CA ARG A 56 16.45 10.53 -18.12
C ARG A 56 14.94 10.45 -18.27
N LEU A 57 14.41 11.61 -18.65
CA LEU A 57 13.40 11.76 -19.70
C LEU A 57 12.82 10.42 -20.18
N ILE A 58 11.80 9.90 -19.50
CA ILE A 58 10.88 8.92 -20.06
C ILE A 58 9.48 9.41 -19.73
N GLY A 59 8.82 9.96 -20.74
CA GLY A 59 7.55 10.65 -20.65
C GLY A 59 7.71 12.10 -21.11
N GLU A 60 7.52 12.33 -22.40
CA GLU A 60 7.43 13.69 -22.93
C GLU A 60 6.37 14.52 -22.17
N PRO A 61 6.55 15.85 -22.10
CA PRO A 61 5.94 16.74 -21.12
C PRO A 61 4.56 17.28 -21.56
N ALA A 62 3.98 16.72 -22.62
CA ALA A 62 2.74 17.23 -23.23
C ALA A 62 1.49 16.96 -22.39
N ASP A 63 1.52 15.99 -21.47
CA ASP A 63 0.31 15.54 -20.76
C ASP A 63 0.15 16.16 -19.37
N CYS A 64 1.20 16.67 -18.70
CA CYS A 64 1.04 17.15 -17.32
C CYS A 64 0.14 18.39 -17.20
N ALA A 65 0.25 19.33 -18.15
CA ALA A 65 -0.62 20.51 -18.18
C ALA A 65 -2.08 20.13 -18.57
N ALA A 66 -2.26 19.15 -19.46
CA ALA A 66 -3.58 18.65 -19.84
C ALA A 66 -4.24 17.83 -18.73
N ARG A 67 -3.45 17.03 -18.02
CA ARG A 67 -3.86 16.18 -16.89
C ARG A 67 -4.20 16.98 -15.65
N TYR A 68 -3.48 18.07 -15.40
CA TYR A 68 -3.73 18.98 -14.27
C TYR A 68 -3.96 20.41 -14.77
N PRO A 69 -5.16 20.70 -15.31
CA PRO A 69 -5.50 22.06 -15.77
C PRO A 69 -5.51 23.07 -14.60
N GLY A 70 -5.68 22.60 -13.36
CA GLY A 70 -5.53 23.41 -12.14
C GLY A 70 -4.07 23.70 -11.74
N GLY A 71 -3.09 23.26 -12.53
CA GLY A 71 -1.68 23.58 -12.32
C GLY A 71 -1.02 22.81 -11.16
N LEU A 72 -0.01 23.45 -10.54
CA LEU A 72 0.83 22.85 -9.51
C LEU A 72 0.03 22.34 -8.30
N ASP A 73 -1.00 23.05 -7.86
CA ASP A 73 -1.75 22.67 -6.66
C ASP A 73 -2.61 21.43 -6.90
N ALA A 74 -3.22 21.29 -8.09
CA ALA A 74 -3.90 20.06 -8.48
C ALA A 74 -2.93 18.86 -8.59
N ALA A 75 -1.72 19.09 -9.10
CA ALA A 75 -0.69 18.05 -9.17
C ALA A 75 -0.22 17.62 -7.76
N ARG A 76 -0.06 18.58 -6.82
CA ARG A 76 0.28 18.31 -5.42
C ARG A 76 -0.81 17.52 -4.69
N GLU A 77 -2.07 17.88 -4.91
CA GLU A 77 -3.20 17.16 -4.32
C GLU A 77 -3.22 15.69 -4.79
N ASP A 78 -3.05 15.45 -6.10
CA ASP A 78 -2.96 14.08 -6.61
C ASP A 78 -1.71 13.35 -6.11
N PHE A 79 -0.56 14.03 -6.03
CA PHE A 79 0.65 13.47 -5.44
C PHE A 79 0.43 13.01 -4.00
N ASN A 80 -0.16 13.85 -3.14
CA ASN A 80 -0.45 13.50 -1.75
C ASN A 80 -1.46 12.34 -1.66
N ARG A 81 -2.51 12.36 -2.49
CA ARG A 81 -3.52 11.29 -2.54
C ARG A 81 -2.92 9.95 -2.96
N THR A 82 -2.10 9.95 -4.01
CA THR A 82 -1.45 8.73 -4.53
C THR A 82 -0.40 8.20 -3.58
N GLN A 83 0.33 9.08 -2.89
CA GLN A 83 1.22 8.71 -1.80
C GLN A 83 0.46 8.03 -0.67
N ALA A 84 -0.63 8.63 -0.17
CA ALA A 84 -1.45 8.05 0.89
C ALA A 84 -2.01 6.68 0.49
N SER A 85 -2.49 6.54 -0.76
CA SER A 85 -3.01 5.27 -1.29
C SER A 85 -1.93 4.18 -1.31
N LEU A 86 -0.73 4.52 -1.80
CA LEU A 86 0.40 3.60 -1.84
C LEU A 86 0.85 3.18 -0.42
N THR A 87 0.88 4.13 0.52
CA THR A 87 1.18 3.85 1.93
C THR A 87 0.19 2.85 2.51
N VAL A 88 -1.12 3.06 2.32
CA VAL A 88 -2.14 2.11 2.80
C VAL A 88 -1.94 0.72 2.19
N SER A 89 -1.71 0.62 0.88
CA SER A 89 -1.47 -0.68 0.21
C SER A 89 -0.21 -1.40 0.74
N LEU A 90 0.88 -0.66 0.99
CA LEU A 90 2.11 -1.23 1.56
C LEU A 90 1.91 -1.68 3.02
N THR A 91 1.27 -0.86 3.85
CA THR A 91 0.96 -1.23 5.23
C THR A 91 0.00 -2.42 5.29
N PHE A 92 -0.93 -2.54 4.33
CA PHE A 92 -1.85 -3.68 4.30
C PHE A 92 -1.11 -4.96 3.93
N TYR A 93 -0.16 -4.87 3.01
CA TYR A 93 0.71 -5.99 2.69
C TYR A 93 1.56 -6.40 3.90
N GLU A 94 2.10 -5.45 4.66
CA GLU A 94 2.78 -5.73 5.93
C GLU A 94 1.85 -6.45 6.92
N PHE A 95 0.60 -6.01 7.06
CA PHE A 95 -0.39 -6.69 7.90
C PHE A 95 -0.63 -8.13 7.44
N ALA A 96 -0.79 -8.36 6.13
CA ALA A 96 -1.01 -9.70 5.60
C ALA A 96 0.20 -10.62 5.87
N LEU A 97 1.42 -10.09 5.77
CA LEU A 97 2.64 -10.79 6.13
C LEU A 97 2.69 -11.13 7.63
N VAL A 98 2.46 -10.14 8.50
CA VAL A 98 2.42 -10.34 9.96
C VAL A 98 1.40 -11.40 10.36
N GLY A 99 0.26 -11.49 9.68
CA GLY A 99 -0.75 -12.52 9.91
C GLY A 99 -0.27 -13.96 9.64
N ASP A 100 0.82 -14.14 8.90
CA ASP A 100 1.49 -15.44 8.65
C ASP A 100 2.53 -15.68 9.75
N ARG A 101 2.03 -15.93 10.96
CA ARG A 101 2.80 -15.87 12.22
C ARG A 101 4.12 -16.65 12.20
N ASN A 102 4.14 -17.77 11.49
CA ASN A 102 5.26 -18.69 11.41
C ASN A 102 6.10 -18.55 10.12
N ASP A 103 5.80 -17.53 9.29
CA ASP A 103 6.43 -17.25 8.00
C ASP A 103 6.42 -18.43 6.99
N ASP A 104 5.44 -19.36 7.09
CA ASP A 104 5.39 -20.55 6.23
C ASP A 104 4.70 -20.33 4.86
N GLY A 105 4.18 -19.12 4.64
CA GLY A 105 3.50 -18.70 3.43
C GLY A 105 2.04 -19.18 3.36
N ARG A 106 1.42 -19.55 4.48
CA ARG A 106 0.06 -20.09 4.56
C ARG A 106 -0.58 -19.76 5.91
N TYR A 107 -1.73 -19.09 5.86
CA TYR A 107 -2.61 -19.07 7.02
C TYR A 107 -3.13 -20.47 7.38
N SER A 108 -2.75 -20.93 8.56
CA SER A 108 -3.48 -21.94 9.33
C SER A 108 -4.89 -21.45 9.68
N ALA A 109 -5.74 -22.35 10.18
CA ALA A 109 -7.09 -21.97 10.60
C ALA A 109 -7.09 -20.94 11.74
N ALA A 110 -6.13 -21.05 12.67
CA ALA A 110 -5.99 -20.11 13.78
C ALA A 110 -5.52 -18.73 13.31
N GLU A 111 -4.52 -18.67 12.43
CA GLU A 111 -4.03 -17.41 11.87
C GLU A 111 -5.10 -16.71 11.04
N LEU A 112 -5.82 -17.47 10.23
CA LEU A 112 -6.94 -16.94 9.46
C LEU A 112 -8.04 -16.39 10.37
N GLN A 113 -8.40 -17.11 11.43
CA GLN A 113 -9.38 -16.63 12.40
C GLN A 113 -8.92 -15.31 13.04
N ASP A 114 -7.66 -15.24 13.48
CA ASP A 114 -7.11 -14.04 14.11
C ASP A 114 -7.07 -12.85 13.13
N VAL A 115 -6.71 -13.09 11.87
CA VAL A 115 -6.71 -12.07 10.81
C VAL A 115 -8.13 -11.54 10.56
N LEU A 116 -9.13 -12.42 10.46
CA LEU A 116 -10.53 -12.02 10.26
C LEU A 116 -11.07 -11.24 11.47
N GLU A 117 -10.84 -11.75 12.69
CA GLU A 117 -11.28 -11.13 13.93
C GLU A 117 -10.66 -9.74 14.12
N SER A 118 -9.44 -9.52 13.63
CA SER A 118 -8.79 -8.20 13.67
C SER A 118 -9.55 -7.10 12.91
N PHE A 119 -10.41 -7.50 11.96
CA PHE A 119 -11.34 -6.61 11.23
C PHE A 119 -12.79 -6.76 11.70
N GLY A 120 -13.03 -7.46 12.82
CA GLY A 120 -14.39 -7.74 13.31
C GLY A 120 -15.16 -8.76 12.45
N LEU A 121 -14.48 -9.50 11.58
CA LEU A 121 -15.07 -10.54 10.73
C LEU A 121 -15.10 -11.88 11.48
N SER A 122 -16.15 -12.67 11.27
CA SER A 122 -16.30 -13.97 11.93
C SER A 122 -15.68 -15.11 11.14
N PHE A 123 -14.98 -16.00 11.83
CA PHE A 123 -14.51 -17.28 11.29
C PHE A 123 -15.51 -18.42 11.57
N GLN A 124 -15.69 -19.28 10.58
CA GLN A 124 -16.59 -20.44 10.54
C GLN A 124 -15.87 -21.61 9.87
N THR A 125 -15.62 -22.69 10.60
CA THR A 125 -14.83 -23.84 10.13
C THR A 125 -15.44 -24.52 8.89
N GLU A 126 -16.76 -24.46 8.74
CA GLU A 126 -17.50 -25.09 7.63
C GLU A 126 -17.32 -24.36 6.28
N ARG A 127 -16.82 -23.11 6.28
CA ARG A 127 -16.76 -22.29 5.07
C ARG A 127 -15.56 -22.66 4.20
N SER A 128 -15.77 -22.51 2.89
CA SER A 128 -14.70 -22.73 1.92
C SER A 128 -13.60 -21.66 2.04
N PRO A 129 -12.31 -22.02 1.85
CA PRO A 129 -11.21 -21.05 1.81
C PRO A 129 -11.36 -19.95 0.75
N ALA A 130 -12.10 -20.22 -0.33
CA ALA A 130 -12.35 -19.23 -1.39
C ALA A 130 -13.27 -18.10 -0.93
N VAL A 131 -14.21 -18.39 -0.02
CA VAL A 131 -15.10 -17.37 0.56
C VAL A 131 -14.28 -16.40 1.41
N TYR A 132 -13.39 -16.92 2.26
CA TYR A 132 -12.52 -16.08 3.09
C TYR A 132 -11.53 -15.26 2.27
N LEU A 133 -10.98 -15.82 1.19
CA LEU A 133 -10.15 -15.07 0.27
C LEU A 133 -10.92 -13.87 -0.30
N ALA A 134 -12.14 -14.11 -0.83
CA ALA A 134 -12.96 -13.02 -1.37
C ALA A 134 -13.34 -11.98 -0.31
N THR A 135 -13.60 -12.41 0.93
CA THR A 135 -13.86 -11.49 2.05
C THR A 135 -12.63 -10.61 2.34
N LEU A 136 -11.44 -11.21 2.44
CA LEU A 136 -10.21 -10.47 2.71
C LEU A 136 -9.84 -9.52 1.56
N ASP A 137 -10.02 -9.94 0.31
CA ASP A 137 -9.83 -9.08 -0.87
C ASP A 137 -10.80 -7.87 -0.84
N ALA A 138 -12.05 -8.10 -0.46
CA ALA A 138 -13.06 -7.04 -0.34
C ALA A 138 -12.77 -6.08 0.82
N GLU A 139 -12.28 -6.60 1.95
CA GLU A 139 -11.88 -5.80 3.11
C GLU A 139 -10.69 -4.90 2.77
N PHE A 140 -9.67 -5.47 2.11
CA PHE A 140 -8.55 -4.72 1.55
C PHE A 140 -9.02 -3.58 0.63
N ASP A 141 -9.87 -3.90 -0.35
CA ASP A 141 -10.37 -2.91 -1.30
C ASP A 141 -11.18 -1.79 -0.61
N THR A 142 -11.92 -2.14 0.45
CA THR A 142 -12.73 -1.20 1.23
C THR A 142 -11.83 -0.24 2.03
N ILE A 143 -10.90 -0.79 2.81
CA ILE A 143 -9.96 0.00 3.62
C ILE A 143 -9.10 0.90 2.74
N ARG A 144 -8.60 0.39 1.61
CA ARG A 144 -7.81 1.18 0.67
C ARG A 144 -8.60 2.33 0.07
N LYS A 145 -9.83 2.11 -0.37
CA LYS A 145 -10.69 3.17 -0.95
C LYS A 145 -11.04 4.25 0.08
N ALA A 146 -11.22 3.87 1.35
CA ALA A 146 -11.52 4.79 2.43
C ALA A 146 -10.28 5.55 2.95
N GLY A 147 -9.06 5.17 2.56
CA GLY A 147 -7.83 5.67 3.18
C GLY A 147 -7.68 5.24 4.63
N GLY A 148 -8.25 4.08 5.00
CA GLY A 148 -8.42 3.61 6.37
C GLY A 148 -7.14 3.09 7.05
N LEU A 149 -6.08 3.91 7.08
CA LEU A 149 -4.82 3.56 7.75
C LEU A 149 -5.04 3.33 9.25
N GLU A 150 -5.93 4.10 9.88
CA GLU A 150 -6.27 3.94 11.30
C GLU A 150 -6.88 2.55 11.58
N THR A 151 -7.88 2.14 10.81
CA THR A 151 -8.48 0.80 10.89
C THR A 151 -7.41 -0.28 10.79
N LEU A 152 -6.51 -0.13 9.82
CA LEU A 152 -5.43 -1.09 9.59
C LEU A 152 -4.43 -1.13 10.77
N MET A 153 -4.10 0.02 11.35
CA MET A 153 -3.24 0.10 12.54
C MET A 153 -3.91 -0.55 13.77
N THR A 154 -5.23 -0.39 13.93
CA THR A 154 -6.00 -1.08 14.98
C THR A 154 -5.95 -2.60 14.77
N SER A 155 -6.18 -3.08 13.55
CA SER A 155 -6.10 -4.51 13.22
C SER A 155 -4.69 -5.08 13.41
N MET A 156 -3.66 -4.32 13.06
CA MET A 156 -2.27 -4.70 13.35
C MET A 156 -2.00 -4.79 14.85
N GLY A 157 -2.51 -3.83 15.63
CA GLY A 157 -2.43 -3.83 17.09
C GLY A 157 -3.06 -5.09 17.71
N PHE A 158 -4.22 -5.50 17.22
CA PHE A 158 -4.89 -6.73 17.62
C PHE A 158 -4.01 -7.97 17.38
N LEU A 159 -3.37 -8.09 16.21
CA LEU A 159 -2.44 -9.19 15.93
C LEU A 159 -1.23 -9.15 16.88
N TYR A 160 -0.69 -7.97 17.17
CA TYR A 160 0.42 -7.84 18.12
C TYR A 160 0.02 -8.25 19.54
N GLU A 161 -1.19 -7.94 19.99
CA GLU A 161 -1.71 -8.41 21.28
C GLU A 161 -1.82 -9.94 21.34
N LYS A 162 -2.17 -10.59 20.21
CA LYS A 162 -2.18 -12.06 20.07
C LYS A 162 -0.79 -12.69 19.90
N GLY A 163 0.27 -11.88 19.89
CA GLY A 163 1.65 -12.36 19.86
C GLY A 163 2.28 -12.47 18.46
N TYR A 164 1.60 -12.00 17.42
CA TYR A 164 2.16 -11.88 16.06
C TYR A 164 3.20 -10.76 16.04
N ARG A 165 4.23 -10.86 15.21
CA ARG A 165 5.33 -9.89 15.17
C ARG A 165 5.81 -9.70 13.74
N PHE A 166 6.24 -8.50 13.43
CA PHE A 166 6.92 -8.23 12.16
C PHE A 166 8.31 -8.88 12.16
N THR A 167 8.50 -9.84 11.27
CA THR A 167 9.70 -10.67 11.18
C THR A 167 10.73 -10.09 10.21
N SER A 168 11.93 -10.68 10.19
CA SER A 168 12.91 -10.38 9.15
C SER A 168 12.47 -10.88 7.77
N GLY A 169 11.69 -11.96 7.72
CA GLY A 169 11.05 -12.49 6.51
C GLY A 169 10.07 -11.49 5.93
N ASP A 170 9.19 -10.94 6.77
CA ASP A 170 8.23 -9.91 6.40
C ASP A 170 8.94 -8.68 5.83
N ARG A 171 9.99 -8.22 6.51
CA ARG A 171 10.79 -7.08 6.04
C ARG A 171 11.40 -7.34 4.67
N ALA A 172 11.92 -8.54 4.42
CA ALA A 172 12.46 -8.89 3.12
C ALA A 172 11.37 -8.94 2.04
N ALA A 173 10.19 -9.48 2.35
CA ALA A 173 9.04 -9.48 1.44
C ALA A 173 8.53 -8.06 1.14
N LEU A 174 8.36 -7.22 2.17
CA LEU A 174 7.94 -5.83 2.05
C LEU A 174 8.94 -5.02 1.22
N ASN A 175 10.25 -5.18 1.47
CA ASN A 175 11.28 -4.49 0.69
C ASN A 175 11.24 -4.85 -0.80
N ARG A 176 10.99 -6.13 -1.14
CA ARG A 176 10.86 -6.56 -2.54
C ARG A 176 9.70 -5.88 -3.26
N VAL A 177 8.56 -5.73 -2.58
CA VAL A 177 7.39 -5.05 -3.16
C VAL A 177 7.46 -3.53 -3.04
N SER A 178 8.39 -2.99 -2.26
CA SER A 178 8.60 -1.54 -2.08
C SER A 178 9.69 -0.98 -2.99
N GLN A 179 10.34 -1.79 -3.82
CA GLN A 179 11.32 -1.33 -4.83
C GLN A 179 10.65 -0.98 -6.16
#